data_AF-G3WVQ5-F1
#
_entry.id   AF-G3WVQ5-F1
#
_cell.length_a   1.000
_cell.length_b   1.000
_cell.length_c   1.000
_cell.angle_alpha   90.00
_cell.angle_beta   90.00
_cell.angle_gamma   90.00
#
_symmetry.space_group_name_H-M   'P 1'
#
loop_
_entity.id
_entity.type
_entity.pdbx_description
1 polymer ?
#
loop_
_entity_poly.entity_id
_entity_poly.type
_entity_poly.pdbx_seq_one_letter_code
_entity_poly.pdbx_strand_id
1 'polypeptide(L)'
;MAKQVAIIGAGASGLISIKCCLEEGLEPICFERSDDIGGLWKFTETSGHGKTQVYKSVVTNVTKEMSCFSDFPFQEDYPNYMNHAKFLEYLRSYAKHFDLLKYIHLKTIVHSVTKCPDFSATGQWEVVTENEGKQDTAVFDAVMICTGFLLNPHFPLKSFPGINKFQGQILHSQQYRSPEDFQEPTRSLCKNKIYLYKYVFPSNLEKPTMAIMGHISLKGALFPGIELQGRWATRVFKGLCKIPPTNQLMAEATKKEQLIKRDIIMDPTKEKMDYITYLDELAICIGAKPSILSLFLKDPRLGKEVFFGPCTSYQYRLTGPGKWDGARNAILTQWDRTLKPLQTRIVADFSESSAVSHWLKIWGGASVLFFAVLLVYKVHEVNFV
;
A
#
# COMPACT_ATOMS: atom_id res chain seq x y z
N MET A 1 -30.01 -8.99 -25.20
CA MET A 1 -29.30 -9.86 -24.24
C MET A 1 -28.34 -8.99 -23.45
N ALA A 2 -27.94 -9.40 -22.25
CA ALA A 2 -26.85 -8.71 -21.55
C ALA A 2 -25.53 -8.97 -22.29
N LYS A 3 -24.53 -8.11 -22.06
CA LYS A 3 -23.22 -8.25 -22.72
C LYS A 3 -22.35 -9.25 -21.98
N GLN A 4 -21.65 -10.11 -22.72
CA GLN A 4 -20.75 -11.11 -22.16
C GLN A 4 -19.34 -10.54 -21.97
N VAL A 5 -18.78 -10.74 -20.77
CA VAL A 5 -17.49 -10.16 -20.36
C VAL A 5 -16.53 -11.26 -19.93
N ALA A 6 -15.43 -11.47 -20.66
CA ALA A 6 -14.38 -12.38 -20.23
C ALA A 6 -13.50 -11.71 -19.15
N ILE A 7 -13.25 -12.40 -18.04
CA ILE A 7 -12.43 -11.92 -16.93
C ILE A 7 -11.24 -12.87 -16.74
N ILE A 8 -10.01 -12.36 -16.80
CA ILE A 8 -8.81 -13.21 -16.86
C ILE A 8 -8.06 -13.18 -15.52
N GLY A 9 -8.27 -14.22 -14.71
CA GLY A 9 -7.67 -14.43 -13.39
C GLY A 9 -8.60 -14.09 -12.23
N ALA A 10 -8.78 -15.02 -11.29
CA ALA A 10 -9.68 -14.91 -10.13
C ALA A 10 -8.95 -14.48 -8.84
N GLY A 11 -7.95 -13.60 -8.98
CA GLY A 11 -7.38 -12.86 -7.85
C GLY A 11 -8.36 -11.81 -7.29
N ALA A 12 -7.92 -10.99 -6.33
CA ALA A 12 -8.76 -9.92 -5.77
C ALA A 12 -9.38 -9.00 -6.85
N SER A 13 -8.60 -8.65 -7.89
CA SER A 13 -9.07 -7.88 -9.06
C SER A 13 -10.12 -8.61 -9.90
N GLY A 14 -10.02 -9.93 -10.03
CA GLY A 14 -11.01 -10.74 -10.75
C GLY A 14 -12.32 -10.82 -10.00
N LEU A 15 -12.28 -11.09 -8.69
CA LEU A 15 -13.47 -11.18 -7.85
C LEU A 15 -14.27 -9.88 -7.84
N ILE A 16 -13.61 -8.72 -7.68
CA ILE A 16 -14.32 -7.42 -7.78
C ILE A 16 -14.84 -7.16 -9.21
N SER A 17 -14.13 -7.60 -10.25
CA SER A 17 -14.59 -7.46 -11.65
C SER A 17 -15.86 -8.25 -11.93
N ILE A 18 -15.95 -9.51 -11.46
CA ILE A 18 -17.19 -10.32 -11.57
C ILE A 18 -18.32 -9.59 -10.85
N LYS A 19 -18.08 -9.16 -9.59
CA LYS A 19 -19.10 -8.49 -8.78
C LYS A 19 -19.61 -7.20 -9.43
N CYS A 20 -18.72 -6.34 -9.94
CA CYS A 20 -19.12 -5.12 -10.65
C CYS A 20 -19.87 -5.40 -11.96
N CYS A 21 -19.50 -6.45 -12.70
CA CYS A 21 -20.27 -6.87 -13.89
C CYS A 21 -21.72 -7.23 -13.52
N LEU A 22 -21.92 -7.95 -12.41
CA LEU A 22 -23.27 -8.32 -11.95
C LEU A 22 -24.08 -7.12 -11.45
N GLU A 23 -23.45 -6.14 -10.79
CA GLU A 23 -24.14 -4.90 -10.38
C GLU A 23 -24.68 -4.10 -11.58
N GLU A 24 -23.95 -4.11 -12.69
CA GLU A 24 -24.32 -3.43 -13.95
C GLU A 24 -25.15 -4.32 -14.90
N GLY A 25 -25.59 -5.51 -14.47
CA GLY A 25 -26.42 -6.41 -15.26
C GLY A 25 -25.73 -7.05 -16.48
N LEU A 26 -24.40 -7.19 -16.42
CA LEU A 26 -23.57 -7.88 -17.43
C LEU A 26 -23.44 -9.37 -17.11
N GLU A 27 -22.99 -10.16 -18.10
CA GLU A 27 -22.75 -11.60 -17.98
C GLU A 27 -21.24 -11.91 -17.89
N PRO A 28 -20.63 -11.96 -16.68
CA PRO A 28 -19.22 -12.25 -16.53
C PRO A 28 -18.91 -13.75 -16.69
N ILE A 29 -17.84 -14.07 -17.40
CA ILE A 29 -17.22 -15.41 -17.43
C ILE A 29 -15.75 -15.25 -17.05
N CYS A 30 -15.35 -15.78 -15.90
CA CYS A 30 -14.00 -15.66 -15.37
C CYS A 30 -13.20 -16.95 -15.60
N PHE A 31 -12.01 -16.81 -16.17
CA PHE A 31 -11.06 -17.91 -16.40
C PHE A 31 -9.89 -17.79 -15.42
N GLU A 32 -9.67 -18.83 -14.61
CA GLU A 32 -8.55 -18.91 -13.68
C GLU A 32 -7.72 -20.17 -13.94
N ARG A 33 -6.44 -19.96 -14.26
CA ARG A 33 -5.47 -21.02 -14.58
C ARG A 33 -5.20 -21.99 -13.42
N SER A 34 -5.45 -21.57 -12.19
CA SER A 34 -5.23 -22.39 -11.00
C SER A 34 -6.51 -23.04 -10.48
N ASP A 35 -6.34 -23.89 -9.48
CA ASP A 35 -7.33 -24.76 -8.88
C ASP A 35 -8.23 -24.08 -7.83
N ASP A 36 -8.10 -22.76 -7.65
CA ASP A 36 -8.75 -21.99 -6.57
C ASP A 36 -8.63 -20.48 -6.85
N ILE A 37 -9.35 -19.66 -6.08
CA ILE A 37 -9.35 -18.21 -6.19
C ILE A 37 -8.28 -17.54 -5.30
N GLY A 38 -8.15 -16.22 -5.42
CA GLY A 38 -7.35 -15.37 -4.53
C GLY A 38 -5.93 -15.07 -5.01
N GLY A 39 -5.41 -15.83 -5.99
CA GLY A 39 -4.15 -15.54 -6.68
C GLY A 39 -2.97 -15.40 -5.72
N LEU A 40 -2.37 -14.20 -5.64
CA LEU A 40 -1.24 -13.87 -4.77
C LEU A 40 -1.41 -14.35 -3.31
N TRP A 41 -2.62 -14.29 -2.77
CA TRP A 41 -2.88 -14.60 -1.36
C TRP A 41 -2.99 -16.11 -1.06
N LYS A 42 -3.09 -16.95 -2.11
CA LYS A 42 -2.99 -18.41 -1.99
C LYS A 42 -1.51 -18.81 -1.94
N PHE A 43 -0.96 -18.87 -0.73
CA PHE A 43 0.36 -19.45 -0.49
C PHE A 43 0.40 -20.92 -0.95
N THR A 44 1.52 -21.31 -1.55
CA THR A 44 1.85 -22.69 -1.93
C THR A 44 3.28 -22.99 -1.49
N GLU A 45 3.51 -24.17 -0.90
CA GLU A 45 4.87 -24.60 -0.51
C GLU A 45 5.75 -24.79 -1.76
N THR A 46 5.19 -25.28 -2.87
CA THR A 46 5.92 -25.48 -4.14
C THR A 46 5.87 -24.26 -5.06
N SER A 47 6.97 -24.01 -5.78
CA SER A 47 7.09 -23.00 -6.85
C SER A 47 6.53 -23.53 -8.17
N GLY A 48 5.27 -23.22 -8.47
CA GLY A 48 4.67 -23.48 -9.78
C GLY A 48 5.06 -22.40 -10.80
N HIS A 49 5.43 -22.81 -12.02
CA HIS A 49 5.52 -21.88 -13.16
C HIS A 49 4.17 -21.19 -13.37
N GLY A 50 4.20 -19.89 -13.68
CA GLY A 50 2.97 -19.15 -13.95
C GLY A 50 2.01 -19.07 -12.76
N LYS A 51 2.50 -18.92 -11.52
CA LYS A 51 1.68 -18.50 -10.36
C LYS A 51 2.37 -17.37 -9.61
N THR A 52 1.60 -16.40 -9.12
CA THR A 52 2.10 -15.30 -8.29
C THR A 52 2.40 -15.83 -6.88
N GLN A 53 3.54 -15.47 -6.29
CA GLN A 53 4.06 -16.15 -5.10
C GLN A 53 4.25 -15.19 -3.93
N VAL A 54 3.76 -15.60 -2.75
CA VAL A 54 4.09 -15.03 -1.44
C VAL A 54 4.94 -16.00 -0.64
N TYR A 55 5.70 -15.48 0.32
CA TYR A 55 6.36 -16.27 1.36
C TYR A 55 5.44 -16.46 2.58
N LYS A 56 5.73 -17.48 3.39
CA LYS A 56 4.84 -17.99 4.45
C LYS A 56 4.53 -16.98 5.55
N SER A 57 5.44 -16.05 5.81
CA SER A 57 5.30 -14.99 6.81
C SER A 57 4.72 -13.67 6.29
N VAL A 58 4.23 -13.60 5.04
CA VAL A 58 3.58 -12.38 4.53
C VAL A 58 2.37 -12.00 5.38
N VAL A 59 2.40 -10.77 5.88
CA VAL A 59 1.26 -10.05 6.45
C VAL A 59 0.91 -8.84 5.57
N THR A 60 -0.33 -8.37 5.63
CA THR A 60 -0.72 -7.10 5.01
C THR A 60 0.12 -5.96 5.60
N ASN A 61 0.52 -5.02 4.75
CA ASN A 61 1.18 -3.76 5.15
C ASN A 61 0.21 -2.57 5.21
N VAL A 62 -1.07 -2.82 4.93
CA VAL A 62 -2.21 -1.89 5.05
C VAL A 62 -3.18 -2.48 6.08
N THR A 63 -3.84 -1.61 6.85
CA THR A 63 -4.80 -2.02 7.88
C THR A 63 -6.09 -2.58 7.28
N LYS A 64 -6.79 -3.43 8.03
CA LYS A 64 -8.04 -4.07 7.57
C LYS A 64 -9.10 -3.07 7.07
N GLU A 65 -9.40 -2.02 7.83
CA GLU A 65 -10.40 -1.01 7.45
C GLU A 65 -9.99 -0.21 6.18
N MET A 66 -8.68 -0.12 5.88
CA MET A 66 -8.14 0.57 4.70
C MET A 66 -7.88 -0.35 3.49
N SER A 67 -8.13 -1.66 3.61
CA SER A 67 -7.81 -2.67 2.56
C SER A 67 -8.97 -3.62 2.20
N CYS A 68 -10.17 -3.36 2.71
CA CYS A 68 -11.38 -4.09 2.35
C CYS A 68 -12.08 -3.52 1.11
N PHE A 69 -12.87 -4.36 0.45
CA PHE A 69 -13.86 -3.90 -0.53
C PHE A 69 -14.91 -3.01 0.16
N SER A 70 -15.37 -1.99 -0.57
CA SER A 70 -16.11 -0.84 -0.03
C SER A 70 -17.50 -1.16 0.53
N ASP A 71 -18.01 -2.36 0.26
CA ASP A 71 -19.30 -2.88 0.70
C ASP A 71 -19.19 -4.20 1.48
N PHE A 72 -17.97 -4.63 1.81
CA PHE A 72 -17.73 -5.87 2.54
C PHE A 72 -16.54 -5.74 3.52
N PRO A 73 -16.78 -5.25 4.75
CA PRO A 73 -15.76 -5.16 5.80
C PRO A 73 -15.11 -6.51 6.13
N PHE A 74 -13.90 -6.48 6.70
CA PHE A 74 -13.36 -7.65 7.38
C PHE A 74 -14.18 -7.97 8.64
N GLN A 75 -14.13 -9.23 9.09
CA GLN A 75 -14.75 -9.62 10.36
C GLN A 75 -14.14 -8.81 11.52
N GLU A 76 -14.95 -8.50 12.53
CA GLU A 76 -14.54 -7.61 13.62
C GLU A 76 -13.31 -8.13 14.39
N ASP A 77 -13.23 -9.44 14.57
CA ASP A 77 -12.17 -10.11 15.35
C ASP A 77 -10.89 -10.38 14.53
N TYR A 78 -10.87 -9.98 13.25
CA TYR A 78 -9.63 -10.05 12.46
C TYR A 78 -8.59 -9.06 12.98
N PRO A 79 -7.30 -9.43 13.02
CA PRO A 79 -6.23 -8.51 13.37
C PRO A 79 -6.14 -7.38 12.33
N ASN A 80 -5.69 -6.20 12.77
CA ASN A 80 -5.58 -5.03 11.89
C ASN A 80 -4.61 -5.26 10.73
N TYR A 81 -3.59 -6.10 10.91
CA TYR A 81 -2.73 -6.61 9.84
C TYR A 81 -2.85 -8.13 9.80
N MET A 82 -3.15 -8.70 8.64
CA MET A 82 -3.53 -10.11 8.48
C MET A 82 -2.42 -10.88 7.78
N ASN A 83 -2.19 -12.14 8.17
CA ASN A 83 -1.39 -13.04 7.35
C ASN A 83 -2.11 -13.37 6.02
N HIS A 84 -1.36 -13.87 5.04
CA HIS A 84 -1.90 -14.22 3.72
C HIS A 84 -3.11 -15.19 3.79
N ALA A 85 -3.14 -16.10 4.77
CA ALA A 85 -4.20 -17.09 4.94
C ALA A 85 -5.53 -16.43 5.35
N LYS A 86 -5.52 -15.49 6.29
CA LYS A 86 -6.72 -14.71 6.67
C LYS A 86 -7.19 -13.79 5.55
N PHE A 87 -6.27 -13.28 4.72
CA PHE A 87 -6.66 -12.50 3.54
C PHE A 87 -7.35 -13.39 2.48
N LEU A 88 -6.86 -14.62 2.26
CA LEU A 88 -7.53 -15.59 1.39
C LEU A 88 -8.90 -16.01 1.94
N GLU A 89 -9.03 -16.19 3.26
CA GLU A 89 -10.30 -16.47 3.95
C GLU A 89 -11.34 -15.35 3.70
N TYR A 90 -10.91 -14.09 3.74
CA TYR A 90 -11.73 -12.93 3.37
C TYR A 90 -12.15 -12.96 1.89
N LEU A 91 -11.22 -13.20 0.96
CA LEU A 91 -11.55 -13.27 -0.47
C LEU A 91 -12.54 -14.40 -0.79
N ARG A 92 -12.42 -15.56 -0.13
CA ARG A 92 -13.39 -16.66 -0.23
C ARG A 92 -14.74 -16.30 0.39
N SER A 93 -14.75 -15.55 1.49
CA SER A 93 -15.98 -15.06 2.12
C SER A 93 -16.71 -14.04 1.24
N TYR A 94 -15.97 -13.14 0.59
CA TYR A 94 -16.48 -12.20 -0.40
C TYR A 94 -17.09 -12.94 -1.61
N ALA A 95 -16.34 -13.89 -2.19
CA ALA A 95 -16.79 -14.69 -3.33
C ALA A 95 -18.03 -15.54 -3.01
N LYS A 96 -18.17 -16.03 -1.77
CA LYS A 96 -19.36 -16.74 -1.30
C LYS A 96 -20.53 -15.78 -1.04
N HIS A 97 -20.29 -14.62 -0.44
CA HIS A 97 -21.34 -13.66 -0.07
C HIS A 97 -22.07 -13.09 -1.30
N PHE A 98 -21.32 -12.77 -2.36
CA PHE A 98 -21.87 -12.28 -3.62
C PHE A 98 -22.11 -13.38 -4.68
N ASP A 99 -22.03 -14.66 -4.29
CA ASP A 99 -22.26 -15.83 -5.17
C ASP A 99 -21.47 -15.79 -6.49
N LEU A 100 -20.18 -15.42 -6.39
CA LEU A 100 -19.30 -15.19 -7.54
C LEU A 100 -18.73 -16.48 -8.13
N LEU A 101 -18.64 -17.55 -7.33
CA LEU A 101 -17.93 -18.79 -7.70
C LEU A 101 -18.49 -19.48 -8.95
N LYS A 102 -19.80 -19.36 -9.19
CA LYS A 102 -20.48 -19.95 -10.36
C LYS A 102 -20.05 -19.35 -11.71
N TYR A 103 -19.39 -18.19 -11.70
CA TYR A 103 -18.85 -17.53 -12.89
C TYR A 103 -17.37 -17.86 -13.13
N ILE A 104 -16.74 -18.72 -12.31
CA ILE A 104 -15.30 -18.97 -12.33
C ILE A 104 -14.98 -20.38 -12.84
N HIS A 105 -14.41 -20.43 -14.04
CA HIS A 105 -13.83 -21.62 -14.64
C HIS A 105 -12.38 -21.78 -14.16
N LEU A 106 -12.22 -22.56 -13.09
CA LEU A 106 -10.92 -22.97 -12.54
C LEU A 106 -10.20 -23.94 -13.47
N LYS A 107 -8.87 -24.03 -13.31
CA LYS A 107 -7.94 -24.78 -14.18
C LYS A 107 -8.02 -24.42 -15.67
N THR A 108 -8.53 -23.24 -16.00
CA THR A 108 -8.68 -22.77 -17.39
C THR A 108 -7.63 -21.70 -17.67
N ILE A 109 -6.66 -22.03 -18.52
CA ILE A 109 -5.62 -21.10 -18.98
C ILE A 109 -6.18 -20.28 -20.14
N VAL A 110 -5.94 -18.97 -20.16
CA VAL A 110 -6.19 -18.13 -21.35
C VAL A 110 -4.87 -17.96 -22.09
N HIS A 111 -4.82 -18.40 -23.35
CA HIS A 111 -3.62 -18.34 -24.20
C HIS A 111 -3.54 -17.05 -25.01
N SER A 112 -4.66 -16.61 -25.58
CA SER A 112 -4.72 -15.38 -26.37
C SER A 112 -6.05 -14.66 -26.23
N VAL A 113 -5.98 -13.34 -26.39
CA VAL A 113 -7.13 -12.44 -26.52
C VAL A 113 -6.89 -11.65 -27.80
N THR A 114 -7.70 -11.91 -28.81
CA THR A 114 -7.58 -11.39 -30.17
C THR A 114 -8.82 -10.56 -30.52
N LYS A 115 -8.65 -9.51 -31.32
CA LYS A 115 -9.80 -8.78 -31.87
C LYS A 115 -10.48 -9.67 -32.91
N CYS A 116 -11.81 -9.75 -32.90
CA CYS A 116 -12.54 -10.41 -33.97
C CYS A 116 -12.28 -9.70 -35.33
N PRO A 117 -12.39 -10.41 -36.46
CA PRO A 117 -12.14 -9.82 -37.79
C PRO A 117 -13.00 -8.58 -38.09
N ASP A 118 -14.18 -8.49 -37.50
CA ASP A 118 -15.17 -7.41 -37.63
C ASP A 118 -15.18 -6.41 -36.46
N PHE A 119 -14.12 -6.39 -35.63
CA PHE A 119 -14.00 -5.56 -34.42
C PHE A 119 -14.34 -4.07 -34.64
N SER A 120 -14.11 -3.51 -35.83
CA SER A 120 -14.46 -2.12 -36.15
C SER A 120 -15.98 -1.86 -36.14
N ALA A 121 -16.80 -2.90 -36.33
CA ALA A 121 -18.26 -2.85 -36.24
C ALA A 121 -18.78 -3.43 -34.91
N THR A 122 -18.17 -4.52 -34.41
CA THR A 122 -18.67 -5.28 -33.24
C THR A 122 -18.02 -4.89 -31.91
N GLY A 123 -16.74 -4.51 -31.92
CA GLY A 123 -15.92 -4.35 -30.72
C GLY A 123 -15.56 -5.65 -30.00
N GLN A 124 -15.89 -6.82 -30.60
CA GLN A 124 -15.83 -8.12 -29.94
C GLN A 124 -14.43 -8.76 -29.94
N TRP A 125 -14.18 -9.59 -28.94
CA TRP A 125 -12.91 -10.25 -28.69
C TRP A 125 -13.06 -11.76 -28.74
N GLU A 126 -12.17 -12.40 -29.49
CA GLU A 126 -11.95 -13.84 -29.46
C GLU A 126 -11.02 -14.16 -28.29
N VAL A 127 -11.44 -15.09 -27.42
CA VAL A 127 -10.68 -15.53 -26.25
C VAL A 127 -10.43 -17.03 -26.38
N VAL A 128 -9.15 -17.38 -26.47
CA VAL A 128 -8.70 -18.78 -26.60
C VAL A 128 -8.30 -19.30 -25.24
N THR A 129 -8.92 -20.41 -24.84
CA THR A 129 -8.74 -21.03 -23.52
C THR A 129 -8.30 -22.48 -23.65
N GLU A 130 -7.65 -23.01 -22.61
CA GLU A 130 -7.33 -24.44 -22.48
C GLU A 130 -7.73 -24.93 -21.08
N ASN A 131 -8.43 -26.05 -21.02
CA ASN A 131 -8.72 -26.78 -19.79
C ASN A 131 -8.46 -28.28 -20.03
N GLU A 132 -7.67 -28.91 -19.16
CA GLU A 132 -7.28 -30.34 -19.24
C GLU A 132 -6.78 -30.78 -20.64
N GLY A 133 -6.00 -29.93 -21.32
CA GLY A 133 -5.45 -30.18 -22.65
C GLY A 133 -6.44 -29.98 -23.81
N LYS A 134 -7.71 -29.69 -23.53
CA LYS A 134 -8.70 -29.30 -24.53
C LYS A 134 -8.67 -27.78 -24.70
N GLN A 135 -8.35 -27.33 -25.91
CA GLN A 135 -8.47 -25.93 -26.30
C GLN A 135 -9.92 -25.62 -26.73
N ASP A 136 -10.41 -24.44 -26.37
CA ASP A 136 -11.72 -23.92 -26.75
C ASP A 136 -11.64 -22.41 -27.04
N THR A 137 -12.51 -21.92 -27.93
CA THR A 137 -12.51 -20.53 -28.41
C THR A 137 -13.91 -19.95 -28.34
N ALA A 138 -14.05 -18.84 -27.62
CA ALA A 138 -15.33 -18.13 -27.45
C ALA A 138 -15.18 -16.64 -27.75
N VAL A 139 -16.28 -16.01 -28.17
CA VAL A 139 -16.35 -14.58 -28.50
C VAL A 139 -17.06 -13.82 -27.38
N PHE A 140 -16.52 -12.66 -27.00
CA PHE A 140 -16.99 -11.82 -25.91
C PHE A 140 -17.15 -10.35 -26.33
N ASP A 141 -18.11 -9.65 -25.73
CA ASP A 141 -18.35 -8.23 -25.99
C ASP A 141 -17.31 -7.32 -25.30
N ALA A 142 -16.66 -7.79 -24.24
CA ALA A 142 -15.60 -7.11 -23.54
C ALA A 142 -14.65 -8.08 -22.81
N VAL A 143 -13.46 -7.61 -22.46
CA VAL A 143 -12.45 -8.38 -21.71
C VAL A 143 -11.85 -7.54 -20.58
N MET A 144 -11.73 -8.12 -19.39
CA MET A 144 -11.07 -7.54 -18.22
C MET A 144 -9.85 -8.38 -17.82
N ILE A 145 -8.65 -7.79 -17.91
CA ILE A 145 -7.39 -8.49 -17.60
C ILE A 145 -7.05 -8.31 -16.11
N CYS A 146 -7.13 -9.40 -15.34
CA CYS A 146 -6.95 -9.41 -13.88
C CYS A 146 -5.75 -10.27 -13.42
N THR A 147 -4.79 -10.52 -14.32
CA THR A 147 -3.64 -11.42 -14.13
C THR A 147 -2.60 -10.94 -13.09
N GLY A 148 -2.59 -9.63 -12.80
CA GLY A 148 -1.65 -8.99 -11.88
C GLY A 148 -0.23 -8.81 -12.46
N PHE A 149 0.55 -7.93 -11.85
CA PHE A 149 1.88 -7.53 -12.33
C PHE A 149 3.06 -8.19 -11.59
N LEU A 150 2.83 -8.74 -10.39
CA LEU A 150 3.87 -9.36 -9.54
C LEU A 150 4.30 -10.77 -10.00
N LEU A 151 3.89 -11.21 -11.19
CA LEU A 151 4.17 -12.54 -11.71
C LEU A 151 5.59 -12.66 -12.30
N ASN A 152 6.05 -11.66 -13.03
CA ASN A 152 7.31 -11.74 -13.77
C ASN A 152 8.47 -11.18 -12.91
N PRO A 153 9.48 -11.99 -12.54
CA PRO A 153 10.61 -11.53 -11.73
C PRO A 153 11.48 -10.54 -12.51
N HIS A 154 11.72 -9.35 -11.94
CA HIS A 154 12.74 -8.45 -12.47
C HIS A 154 14.10 -8.85 -11.88
N PHE A 155 14.84 -9.67 -12.63
CA PHE A 155 16.09 -10.28 -12.15
C PHE A 155 17.29 -9.87 -13.04
N PRO A 156 17.74 -8.60 -12.97
CA PRO A 156 18.73 -8.04 -13.88
C PRO A 156 20.16 -8.44 -13.49
N LEU A 157 20.49 -9.74 -13.51
CA LEU A 157 21.81 -10.24 -13.11
C LEU A 157 22.96 -9.54 -13.83
N LYS A 158 22.78 -9.17 -15.11
CA LYS A 158 23.76 -8.42 -15.91
C LYS A 158 24.14 -7.05 -15.33
N SER A 159 23.30 -6.46 -14.47
CA SER A 159 23.55 -5.17 -13.81
C SER A 159 24.48 -5.28 -12.59
N PHE A 160 24.92 -6.48 -12.22
CA PHE A 160 25.82 -6.73 -11.09
C PHE A 160 27.20 -7.23 -11.59
N PRO A 161 28.20 -6.34 -11.73
CA PRO A 161 29.53 -6.74 -12.20
C PRO A 161 30.15 -7.82 -11.32
N GLY A 162 30.60 -8.92 -11.94
CA GLY A 162 31.18 -10.06 -11.24
C GLY A 162 30.18 -11.06 -10.64
N ILE A 163 28.88 -10.92 -10.88
CA ILE A 163 27.86 -11.90 -10.43
C ILE A 163 28.16 -13.33 -10.89
N ASN A 164 28.75 -13.48 -12.07
CA ASN A 164 29.19 -14.74 -12.65
C ASN A 164 30.37 -15.40 -11.92
N LYS A 165 31.02 -14.69 -10.98
CA LYS A 165 32.08 -15.21 -10.10
C LYS A 165 31.54 -15.62 -8.73
N PHE A 166 30.28 -15.30 -8.41
CA PHE A 166 29.67 -15.65 -7.13
C PHE A 166 29.29 -17.13 -7.12
N GLN A 167 29.81 -17.88 -6.13
CA GLN A 167 29.61 -19.32 -6.01
C GLN A 167 28.49 -19.70 -5.01
N GLY A 168 27.88 -18.72 -4.34
CA GLY A 168 26.76 -18.95 -3.43
C GLY A 168 25.43 -19.03 -4.17
N GLN A 169 24.35 -19.32 -3.43
CA GLN A 169 22.99 -19.30 -3.97
C GLN A 169 22.56 -17.86 -4.28
N ILE A 170 22.01 -17.64 -5.49
CA ILE A 170 21.35 -16.40 -5.88
C ILE A 170 19.87 -16.73 -6.11
N LEU A 171 18.97 -15.93 -5.53
CA LEU A 171 17.53 -16.08 -5.68
C LEU A 171 16.86 -14.73 -5.91
N HIS A 172 15.78 -14.73 -6.68
CA HIS A 172 14.80 -13.64 -6.69
C HIS A 172 13.84 -13.79 -5.50
N SER A 173 13.25 -12.68 -5.03
CA SER A 173 12.34 -12.68 -3.85
C SER A 173 11.13 -13.60 -3.99
N GLN A 174 10.65 -13.85 -5.21
CA GLN A 174 9.58 -14.84 -5.49
C GLN A 174 9.97 -16.27 -5.14
N GLN A 175 11.26 -16.62 -5.14
CA GLN A 175 11.74 -17.97 -4.82
C GLN A 175 11.89 -18.17 -3.30
N TYR A 176 11.91 -17.11 -2.51
CA TYR A 176 11.92 -17.19 -1.05
C TYR A 176 10.54 -17.66 -0.56
N ARG A 177 10.51 -18.72 0.26
CA ARG A 177 9.28 -19.26 0.85
C ARG A 177 9.29 -19.20 2.37
N SER A 178 10.41 -19.59 2.96
CA SER A 178 10.55 -19.85 4.38
C SER A 178 11.95 -19.44 4.85
N PRO A 179 12.13 -18.98 6.10
CA PRO A 179 13.47 -18.79 6.66
C PRO A 179 14.22 -20.11 6.86
N GLU A 180 13.51 -21.25 6.96
CA GLU A 180 14.06 -22.60 7.14
C GLU A 180 15.04 -22.97 6.02
N ASP A 181 14.74 -22.59 4.77
CA ASP A 181 15.62 -22.78 3.60
C ASP A 181 16.99 -22.07 3.75
N PHE A 182 17.10 -21.13 4.68
CA PHE A 182 18.29 -20.32 4.97
C PHE A 182 18.86 -20.55 6.38
N GLN A 183 18.37 -21.56 7.10
CA GLN A 183 18.91 -21.98 8.40
C GLN A 183 20.22 -22.78 8.24
N GLU A 184 21.27 -22.08 7.82
CA GLU A 184 22.67 -22.50 8.02
C GLU A 184 23.12 -22.14 9.46
N PRO A 185 24.01 -22.92 10.10
CA PRO A 185 24.46 -22.70 11.49
C PRO A 185 25.42 -21.50 11.66
N THR A 186 24.95 -20.29 11.34
CA THR A 186 25.51 -18.96 11.68
C THR A 186 26.95 -18.67 11.23
N ARG A 187 27.63 -19.57 10.50
CA ARG A 187 29.09 -19.54 10.32
C ARG A 187 29.63 -18.93 9.01
N SER A 188 28.80 -18.66 7.99
CA SER A 188 29.29 -18.40 6.61
C SER A 188 29.07 -17.00 6.02
N LEU A 189 28.15 -16.16 6.54
CA LEU A 189 27.59 -15.00 5.80
C LEU A 189 28.20 -13.59 6.05
N CYS A 190 29.42 -13.48 6.58
CA CYS A 190 30.04 -12.19 6.94
C CYS A 190 31.16 -11.70 5.98
N LYS A 191 30.80 -11.28 4.76
CA LYS A 191 31.63 -10.52 3.81
C LYS A 191 30.71 -9.67 2.91
N ASN A 192 30.80 -8.35 2.72
CA ASN A 192 31.58 -7.25 3.31
C ASN A 192 30.62 -6.03 3.57
N LYS A 193 31.13 -4.84 3.97
CA LYS A 193 30.32 -3.65 4.34
C LYS A 193 31.04 -2.30 4.03
N ILE A 194 30.30 -1.18 3.87
CA ILE A 194 30.81 0.19 3.65
C ILE A 194 30.17 1.17 4.66
N TYR A 195 30.94 2.20 5.05
CA TYR A 195 30.71 2.97 6.27
C TYR A 195 30.78 4.50 6.05
N LEU A 196 29.90 5.28 6.69
CA LEU A 196 29.80 6.76 6.62
C LEU A 196 29.80 7.42 8.02
N TYR A 197 30.85 8.18 8.36
CA TYR A 197 30.94 8.85 9.66
C TYR A 197 29.87 9.93 9.85
N LYS A 198 29.17 9.85 10.99
CA LYS A 198 28.03 10.70 11.35
C LYS A 198 26.95 10.83 10.25
N TYR A 199 26.90 9.88 9.30
CA TYR A 199 26.10 9.92 8.06
C TYR A 199 26.44 11.07 7.07
N VAL A 200 27.59 11.75 7.24
CA VAL A 200 27.96 12.91 6.39
C VAL A 200 29.23 12.65 5.59
N PHE A 201 30.25 11.99 6.16
CA PHE A 201 31.55 11.84 5.52
C PHE A 201 31.84 10.36 5.20
N PRO A 202 32.20 10.01 3.95
CA PRO A 202 32.65 8.65 3.62
C PRO A 202 33.88 8.27 4.42
N SER A 203 33.83 7.15 5.15
CA SER A 203 34.92 6.77 6.05
C SER A 203 36.11 6.10 5.36
N ASN A 204 36.11 6.04 4.03
CA ASN A 204 37.14 5.42 3.19
C ASN A 204 37.89 6.44 2.30
N LEU A 205 37.70 7.74 2.51
CA LEU A 205 38.46 8.81 1.84
C LEU A 205 39.63 9.28 2.71
N GLU A 206 40.75 9.63 2.07
CA GLU A 206 41.97 10.10 2.75
C GLU A 206 41.88 11.58 3.19
N LYS A 207 41.04 12.38 2.52
CA LYS A 207 40.84 13.81 2.81
C LYS A 207 39.34 14.12 2.91
N PRO A 208 38.90 14.93 3.90
CA PRO A 208 37.49 15.19 4.16
C PRO A 208 36.94 16.33 3.29
N THR A 209 37.07 16.19 1.96
CA THR A 209 36.68 17.22 0.97
C THR A 209 35.33 16.96 0.30
N MET A 210 34.65 15.87 0.68
CA MET A 210 33.33 15.50 0.18
C MET A 210 32.39 15.20 1.36
N ALA A 211 31.22 15.82 1.36
CA ALA A 211 30.17 15.63 2.37
C ALA A 211 28.86 15.27 1.68
N ILE A 212 28.24 14.17 2.14
CA ILE A 212 26.92 13.70 1.72
C ILE A 212 25.90 14.32 2.68
N MET A 213 25.14 15.29 2.19
CA MET A 213 24.23 16.09 3.01
C MET A 213 22.86 15.43 3.10
N GLY A 214 22.24 15.41 4.29
CA GLY A 214 20.86 14.97 4.46
C GLY A 214 20.57 13.47 4.34
N HIS A 215 21.59 12.61 4.24
CA HIS A 215 21.43 11.16 4.30
C HIS A 215 21.19 10.67 5.75
N ILE A 216 20.13 11.19 6.39
CA ILE A 216 19.76 10.89 7.78
C ILE A 216 18.26 10.66 7.89
N SER A 217 17.86 9.81 8.84
CA SER A 217 16.49 9.74 9.34
C SER A 217 16.50 10.06 10.82
N LEU A 218 15.59 10.93 11.24
CA LEU A 218 15.41 11.41 12.61
C LEU A 218 13.93 11.31 12.96
N LYS A 219 13.61 11.02 14.22
CA LYS A 219 12.25 11.21 14.75
C LYS A 219 12.04 12.69 15.07
N GLY A 220 11.85 13.52 14.04
CA GLY A 220 11.70 14.98 14.14
C GLY A 220 11.85 15.69 12.79
N ALA A 221 11.78 17.03 12.79
CA ALA A 221 11.92 17.82 11.57
C ALA A 221 13.33 17.73 10.97
N LEU A 222 13.41 17.38 9.67
CA LEU A 222 14.67 17.08 8.99
C LEU A 222 15.52 18.34 8.71
N PHE A 223 14.88 19.45 8.35
CA PHE A 223 15.57 20.65 7.83
C PHE A 223 16.57 21.30 8.81
N PRO A 224 16.28 21.50 10.11
CA PRO A 224 17.28 21.98 11.06
C PRO A 224 18.49 21.03 11.20
N GLY A 225 18.26 19.72 11.04
CA GLY A 225 19.33 18.72 11.01
C GLY A 225 20.24 18.88 9.78
N ILE A 226 19.68 19.12 8.60
CA ILE A 226 20.43 19.35 7.36
C ILE A 226 21.15 20.70 7.39
N GLU A 227 20.51 21.76 7.90
CA GLU A 227 21.11 23.08 8.08
C GLU A 227 22.34 23.02 9.00
N LEU A 228 22.22 22.33 10.16
CA LEU A 228 23.34 22.12 11.08
C LEU A 228 24.43 21.23 10.47
N GLN A 229 24.07 20.19 9.70
CA GLN A 229 25.06 19.44 8.92
C GLN A 229 25.81 20.36 7.94
N GLY A 230 25.12 21.23 7.21
CA GLY A 230 25.74 22.15 6.22
C GLY A 230 26.67 23.18 6.88
N ARG A 231 26.24 23.76 8.00
CA ARG A 231 27.05 24.68 8.82
C ARG A 231 28.26 23.99 9.46
N TRP A 232 28.17 22.69 9.75
CA TRP A 232 29.31 21.90 10.22
C TRP A 232 30.27 21.52 9.08
N ALA A 233 29.76 20.98 7.98
CA ALA A 233 30.56 20.51 6.84
C ALA A 233 31.37 21.64 6.18
N THR A 234 30.76 22.82 5.99
CA THR A 234 31.47 24.01 5.45
C THR A 234 32.62 24.47 6.36
N ARG A 235 32.50 24.32 7.69
CA ARG A 235 33.59 24.61 8.64
C ARG A 235 34.67 23.53 8.64
N VAL A 236 34.32 22.27 8.36
CA VAL A 236 35.29 21.19 8.12
C VAL A 236 36.09 21.45 6.85
N PHE A 237 35.43 21.80 5.73
CA PHE A 237 36.09 22.14 4.48
C PHE A 237 37.01 23.37 4.58
N LYS A 238 36.62 24.39 5.37
CA LYS A 238 37.46 25.56 5.67
C LYS A 238 38.60 25.27 6.66
N GLY A 239 38.76 24.02 7.13
CA GLY A 239 39.80 23.61 8.08
C GLY A 239 39.58 24.08 9.53
N LEU A 240 38.45 24.74 9.82
CA LEU A 240 38.12 25.32 11.13
C LEU A 240 37.54 24.29 12.11
N CYS A 241 37.13 23.13 11.63
CA CYS A 241 36.73 21.98 12.44
C CYS A 241 37.41 20.72 11.89
N LYS A 242 38.04 19.92 12.76
CA LYS A 242 38.69 18.66 12.36
C LYS A 242 37.71 17.49 12.54
N ILE A 243 37.73 16.53 11.62
CA ILE A 243 37.08 15.23 11.81
C ILE A 243 38.14 14.18 12.20
N PRO A 244 37.76 13.07 12.86
CA PRO A 244 38.70 11.98 13.19
C PRO A 244 39.32 11.33 11.94
N PRO A 245 40.48 10.65 12.07
CA PRO A 245 41.10 9.94 10.96
C PRO A 245 40.26 8.73 10.48
N THR A 246 40.39 8.43 9.19
CA THR A 246 39.66 7.43 8.37
C THR A 246 39.43 6.08 9.07
N ASN A 247 40.41 5.59 9.84
CA ASN A 247 40.29 4.35 10.63
C ASN A 247 39.25 4.41 11.76
N GLN A 248 39.14 5.53 12.48
CA GLN A 248 38.10 5.73 13.51
C GLN A 248 36.70 5.95 12.88
N LEU A 249 36.65 6.60 11.70
CA LEU A 249 35.43 6.81 10.94
C LEU A 249 34.75 5.49 10.53
N MET A 250 35.55 4.50 10.08
CA MET A 250 35.09 3.16 9.68
C MET A 250 34.50 2.38 10.87
N ALA A 251 35.11 2.50 12.05
CA ALA A 251 34.63 1.86 13.27
C ALA A 251 33.26 2.42 13.73
N GLU A 252 33.08 3.75 13.66
CA GLU A 252 31.79 4.36 14.01
C GLU A 252 30.66 3.96 13.05
N ALA A 253 30.91 3.88 11.74
CA ALA A 253 29.86 3.44 10.83
C ALA A 253 29.69 1.93 10.74
N THR A 254 30.68 1.12 11.17
CA THR A 254 30.44 -0.29 11.54
C THR A 254 29.35 -0.40 12.60
N LYS A 255 29.46 0.41 13.66
CA LYS A 255 28.44 0.51 14.72
C LYS A 255 27.10 1.03 14.19
N LYS A 256 27.10 1.84 13.13
CA LYS A 256 25.91 2.51 12.59
C LYS A 256 25.14 1.69 11.54
N GLU A 257 25.83 0.95 10.68
CA GLU A 257 25.20 -0.03 9.82
C GLU A 257 24.73 -1.26 10.64
N GLN A 258 25.38 -1.56 11.78
CA GLN A 258 24.79 -2.44 12.80
C GLN A 258 23.49 -1.88 13.39
N LEU A 259 23.34 -0.56 13.53
CA LEU A 259 22.11 0.07 14.03
C LEU A 259 21.00 0.10 12.96
N ILE A 260 21.33 0.32 11.69
CA ILE A 260 20.35 0.19 10.58
C ILE A 260 19.91 -1.26 10.42
N LYS A 261 20.83 -2.25 10.52
CA LYS A 261 20.48 -3.69 10.60
C LYS A 261 19.82 -4.11 11.93
N ARG A 262 19.60 -3.17 12.85
CA ARG A 262 18.79 -3.32 14.09
C ARG A 262 17.53 -2.41 14.05
N ASP A 263 17.07 -2.06 12.84
CA ASP A 263 15.86 -1.28 12.53
C ASP A 263 15.78 0.13 13.13
N ILE A 264 16.58 1.05 12.58
CA ILE A 264 16.65 2.44 13.06
C ILE A 264 16.44 3.53 11.96
N ILE A 265 16.52 3.27 10.63
CA ILE A 265 16.47 4.27 9.49
C ILE A 265 15.94 3.68 8.13
N MET A 266 15.42 4.49 7.14
CA MET A 266 14.75 4.08 5.85
C MET A 266 15.16 4.80 4.50
N ASP A 267 14.62 4.38 3.31
CA ASP A 267 14.98 4.72 1.88
C ASP A 267 13.78 5.08 0.91
N PRO A 268 13.90 5.87 -0.20
CA PRO A 268 12.75 6.60 -0.82
C PRO A 268 12.52 6.58 -2.39
N THR A 269 12.67 5.48 -3.15
CA THR A 269 12.63 5.51 -4.65
C THR A 269 11.31 5.13 -5.38
N LYS A 270 10.12 5.52 -4.89
CA LYS A 270 8.86 5.38 -5.67
C LYS A 270 7.92 6.56 -5.45
N GLU A 271 7.70 7.35 -6.51
CA GLU A 271 6.60 8.30 -6.57
C GLU A 271 5.28 7.52 -6.69
N LYS A 272 4.41 7.66 -5.68
CA LYS A 272 3.10 7.02 -5.64
C LYS A 272 2.06 8.07 -5.99
N MET A 273 1.06 7.71 -6.81
CA MET A 273 -0.13 8.54 -6.98
C MET A 273 -0.77 8.79 -5.61
N ASP A 274 -1.30 10.00 -5.40
CA ASP A 274 -2.07 10.30 -4.19
C ASP A 274 -3.34 9.45 -4.18
N TYR A 275 -3.53 8.71 -3.09
CA TYR A 275 -4.59 7.72 -2.95
C TYR A 275 -5.98 8.35 -2.99
N ILE A 276 -6.16 9.49 -2.31
CA ILE A 276 -7.46 10.15 -2.19
C ILE A 276 -7.82 10.82 -3.51
N THR A 277 -6.88 11.55 -4.12
CA THR A 277 -7.08 12.23 -5.41
C THR A 277 -7.49 11.24 -6.49
N TYR A 278 -6.77 10.12 -6.62
CA TYR A 278 -7.07 9.09 -7.61
C TYR A 278 -8.45 8.44 -7.42
N LEU A 279 -8.82 8.09 -6.18
CA LEU A 279 -10.14 7.51 -5.90
C LEU A 279 -11.26 8.52 -6.10
N ASP A 280 -11.04 9.80 -5.76
CA ASP A 280 -12.00 10.87 -5.97
C ASP A 280 -12.24 11.17 -7.45
N GLU A 281 -11.21 11.13 -8.30
CA GLU A 281 -11.35 11.26 -9.76
C GLU A 281 -12.21 10.14 -10.34
N LEU A 282 -11.93 8.88 -9.97
CA LEU A 282 -12.75 7.74 -10.38
C LEU A 282 -14.20 7.85 -9.86
N ALA A 283 -14.37 8.24 -8.59
CA ALA A 283 -15.68 8.39 -7.97
C ALA A 283 -16.50 9.55 -8.57
N ILE A 284 -15.86 10.58 -9.11
CA ILE A 284 -16.53 11.62 -9.92
C ILE A 284 -17.05 11.02 -11.22
N CYS A 285 -16.23 10.26 -11.95
CA CYS A 285 -16.61 9.66 -13.23
C CYS A 285 -17.85 8.76 -13.14
N ILE A 286 -18.06 8.07 -12.01
CA ILE A 286 -19.23 7.20 -11.77
C ILE A 286 -20.34 7.85 -10.92
N GLY A 287 -20.21 9.11 -10.53
CA GLY A 287 -21.20 9.82 -9.70
C GLY A 287 -21.31 9.33 -8.24
N ALA A 288 -20.30 8.63 -7.72
CA ALA A 288 -20.25 8.07 -6.37
C ALA A 288 -19.46 8.93 -5.35
N LYS A 289 -18.77 10.00 -5.79
CA LYS A 289 -18.01 10.87 -4.87
C LYS A 289 -18.96 11.55 -3.85
N PRO A 290 -18.78 11.36 -2.54
CA PRO A 290 -19.61 12.00 -1.53
C PRO A 290 -19.38 13.52 -1.50
N SER A 291 -20.47 14.30 -1.54
CA SER A 291 -20.40 15.75 -1.35
C SER A 291 -20.19 16.08 0.13
N ILE A 292 -18.95 16.42 0.50
CA ILE A 292 -18.56 16.76 1.88
C ILE A 292 -19.42 17.88 2.48
N LEU A 293 -19.72 18.93 1.70
CA LEU A 293 -20.59 20.03 2.15
C LEU A 293 -22.02 19.54 2.44
N SER A 294 -22.57 18.68 1.57
CA SER A 294 -23.88 18.06 1.78
C SER A 294 -23.90 17.16 3.01
N LEU A 295 -22.83 16.41 3.27
CA LEU A 295 -22.68 15.60 4.48
C LEU A 295 -22.67 16.47 5.74
N PHE A 296 -21.90 17.56 5.79
CA PHE A 296 -21.91 18.46 6.95
C PHE A 296 -23.28 19.10 7.22
N LEU A 297 -24.10 19.31 6.19
CA LEU A 297 -25.45 19.86 6.34
C LEU A 297 -26.51 18.81 6.74
N LYS A 298 -26.40 17.57 6.27
CA LYS A 298 -27.42 16.51 6.46
C LYS A 298 -27.10 15.51 7.57
N ASP A 299 -25.83 15.20 7.77
CA ASP A 299 -25.33 14.28 8.80
C ASP A 299 -23.93 14.74 9.24
N PRO A 300 -23.85 15.79 10.09
CA PRO A 300 -22.56 16.36 10.51
C PRO A 300 -21.67 15.36 11.27
N ARG A 301 -22.24 14.30 11.87
CA ARG A 301 -21.46 13.22 12.48
C ARG A 301 -20.72 12.41 11.42
N LEU A 302 -21.41 12.00 10.36
CA LEU A 302 -20.79 11.31 9.22
C LEU A 302 -19.83 12.24 8.46
N GLY A 303 -20.22 13.49 8.20
CA GLY A 303 -19.38 14.48 7.49
C GLY A 303 -18.04 14.73 8.19
N LYS A 304 -18.04 14.79 9.53
CA LYS A 304 -16.81 14.87 10.32
C LYS A 304 -15.91 13.65 10.14
N GLU A 305 -16.46 12.43 10.24
CA GLU A 305 -15.67 11.20 10.12
C GLU A 305 -15.13 10.98 8.69
N VAL A 306 -15.89 11.36 7.66
CA VAL A 306 -15.44 11.26 6.25
C VAL A 306 -14.33 12.29 5.93
N PHE A 307 -14.39 13.50 6.49
CA PHE A 307 -13.41 14.55 6.19
C PHE A 307 -12.17 14.56 7.09
N PHE A 308 -12.31 14.23 8.37
CA PHE A 308 -11.22 14.25 9.36
C PHE A 308 -10.76 12.86 9.83
N GLY A 309 -11.54 11.81 9.55
CA GLY A 309 -11.19 10.43 9.87
C GLY A 309 -10.35 9.76 8.78
N PRO A 310 -10.11 8.44 8.90
CA PRO A 310 -9.45 7.68 7.84
C PRO A 310 -10.32 7.60 6.59
N CYS A 311 -9.69 7.80 5.43
CA CYS A 311 -10.28 7.65 4.10
C CYS A 311 -10.52 6.15 3.77
N THR A 312 -11.50 5.53 4.43
CA THR A 312 -11.84 4.12 4.26
C THR A 312 -12.70 3.89 3.02
N SER A 313 -12.56 2.72 2.41
CA SER A 313 -13.20 2.41 1.12
C SER A 313 -14.73 2.53 1.16
N TYR A 314 -15.34 2.36 2.33
CA TYR A 314 -16.78 2.54 2.60
C TYR A 314 -17.34 3.87 2.10
N GLN A 315 -16.57 4.97 2.16
CA GLN A 315 -17.06 6.29 1.80
C GLN A 315 -17.46 6.41 0.32
N TYR A 316 -16.85 5.60 -0.54
CA TYR A 316 -17.14 5.52 -1.97
C TYR A 316 -18.37 4.66 -2.31
N ARG A 317 -19.07 4.13 -1.30
CA ARG A 317 -20.38 3.46 -1.41
C ARG A 317 -21.49 4.21 -0.64
N LEU A 318 -21.25 5.45 -0.20
CA LEU A 318 -22.26 6.26 0.53
C LEU A 318 -23.37 6.82 -0.37
N THR A 319 -23.09 7.05 -1.65
CA THR A 319 -23.96 7.70 -2.63
C THR A 319 -23.67 7.18 -4.04
N GLY A 320 -24.55 7.48 -4.99
CA GLY A 320 -24.40 7.09 -6.40
C GLY A 320 -24.79 5.64 -6.68
N PRO A 321 -24.52 5.15 -7.91
CA PRO A 321 -24.70 3.75 -8.30
C PRO A 321 -23.94 2.80 -7.36
N GLY A 322 -24.52 1.64 -7.08
CA GLY A 322 -23.92 0.66 -6.16
C GLY A 322 -23.83 1.09 -4.69
N LYS A 323 -24.53 2.15 -4.26
CA LYS A 323 -24.60 2.57 -2.84
C LYS A 323 -24.89 1.37 -1.93
N TRP A 324 -24.14 1.28 -0.82
CA TRP A 324 -24.32 0.27 0.21
C TRP A 324 -24.91 0.90 1.48
N ASP A 325 -26.08 0.44 1.93
CA ASP A 325 -26.75 1.00 3.11
C ASP A 325 -25.96 0.82 4.41
N GLY A 326 -25.10 -0.20 4.49
CA GLY A 326 -24.18 -0.40 5.62
C GLY A 326 -23.04 0.61 5.69
N ALA A 327 -22.73 1.36 4.62
CA ALA A 327 -21.53 2.19 4.51
C ALA A 327 -21.43 3.25 5.63
N ARG A 328 -22.55 3.89 5.96
CA ARG A 328 -22.63 4.84 7.08
C ARG A 328 -22.24 4.19 8.40
N ASN A 329 -22.81 3.03 8.70
CA ASN A 329 -22.53 2.34 9.97
C ASN A 329 -21.07 1.85 10.00
N ALA A 330 -20.56 1.32 8.88
CA ALA A 330 -19.18 0.88 8.77
C ALA A 330 -18.18 2.01 9.07
N ILE A 331 -18.36 3.21 8.51
CA ILE A 331 -17.51 4.37 8.79
C ILE A 331 -17.59 4.77 10.27
N LEU A 332 -18.79 4.88 10.84
CA LEU A 332 -18.97 5.32 12.22
C LEU A 332 -18.46 4.32 13.28
N THR A 333 -18.21 3.06 12.90
CA THR A 333 -17.75 1.97 13.78
C THR A 333 -16.37 1.40 13.39
N GLN A 334 -15.66 2.06 12.46
CA GLN A 334 -14.34 1.60 11.98
C GLN A 334 -13.29 1.56 13.08
N TRP A 335 -13.36 2.47 14.05
CA TRP A 335 -12.48 2.46 15.23
C TRP A 335 -12.82 1.34 16.20
N ASP A 336 -14.09 1.02 16.40
CA ASP A 336 -14.52 -0.10 17.25
C ASP A 336 -13.96 -1.43 16.72
N ARG A 337 -14.13 -1.69 15.41
CA ARG A 337 -13.52 -2.86 14.75
C ARG A 337 -12.00 -2.85 14.79
N THR A 338 -11.37 -1.68 14.74
CA THR A 338 -9.90 -1.55 14.84
C THR A 338 -9.39 -1.86 16.25
N LEU A 339 -10.13 -1.47 17.29
CA LEU A 339 -9.73 -1.64 18.69
C LEU A 339 -10.08 -3.02 19.26
N LYS A 340 -11.22 -3.60 18.86
CA LYS A 340 -11.71 -4.91 19.33
C LYS A 340 -10.64 -6.03 19.37
N PRO A 341 -9.88 -6.32 18.30
CA PRO A 341 -8.85 -7.38 18.32
C PRO A 341 -7.61 -7.01 19.15
N LEU A 342 -7.46 -5.75 19.57
CA LEU A 342 -6.36 -5.28 20.44
C LEU A 342 -6.76 -5.27 21.92
N GLN A 343 -8.06 -5.16 22.23
CA GLN A 343 -8.61 -5.09 23.58
C GLN A 343 -8.91 -6.49 24.17
N THR A 344 -7.96 -7.43 24.03
CA THR A 344 -8.09 -8.81 24.55
C THR A 344 -8.06 -8.91 26.08
N ARG A 345 -7.80 -7.80 26.78
CA ARG A 345 -7.90 -7.67 28.23
C ARG A 345 -8.64 -6.38 28.57
N ILE A 346 -9.83 -6.52 29.15
CA ILE A 346 -10.60 -5.40 29.69
C ILE A 346 -9.90 -4.93 30.98
N VAL A 347 -9.74 -3.61 31.12
CA VAL A 347 -9.27 -2.94 32.33
C VAL A 347 -10.39 -2.00 32.77
N ALA A 348 -10.60 -1.81 34.08
CA ALA A 348 -11.59 -0.87 34.57
C ALA A 348 -11.21 0.57 34.18
N ASP A 349 -12.11 1.30 33.53
CA ASP A 349 -11.89 2.68 33.13
C ASP A 349 -11.78 3.59 34.36
N PHE A 350 -10.63 4.25 34.50
CA PHE A 350 -10.53 5.46 35.32
C PHE A 350 -11.14 6.63 34.53
N SER A 351 -12.43 6.86 34.79
CA SER A 351 -13.26 8.04 34.47
C SER A 351 -12.67 9.10 33.53
N GLU A 352 -13.22 9.17 32.32
CA GLU A 352 -13.27 10.32 31.39
C GLU A 352 -12.29 11.49 31.61
N SER A 353 -11.07 11.37 31.09
CA SER A 353 -10.34 12.56 30.64
C SER A 353 -10.98 13.08 29.35
N SER A 354 -11.87 14.07 29.47
CA SER A 354 -12.67 14.61 28.37
C SER A 354 -11.84 14.89 27.09
N ALA A 355 -12.35 14.47 25.93
CA ALA A 355 -11.70 14.65 24.62
C ALA A 355 -11.77 16.11 24.09
N VAL A 356 -11.75 17.08 25.00
CA VAL A 356 -11.90 18.53 24.75
C VAL A 356 -10.54 19.19 24.38
N SER A 357 -9.43 18.50 24.63
CA SER A 357 -8.05 19.03 24.54
C SER A 357 -7.55 19.42 23.13
N HIS A 358 -8.08 18.83 22.05
CA HIS A 358 -7.62 19.15 20.68
C HIS A 358 -8.40 20.29 20.03
N TRP A 359 -9.72 20.38 20.20
CA TRP A 359 -10.54 21.44 19.60
C TRP A 359 -10.26 22.81 20.24
N LEU A 360 -9.98 22.87 21.54
CA LEU A 360 -9.56 24.14 22.19
C LEU A 360 -8.25 24.70 21.63
N LYS A 361 -7.32 23.85 21.16
CA LYS A 361 -6.06 24.32 20.55
C LYS A 361 -6.29 24.92 19.16
N ILE A 362 -7.20 24.35 18.38
CA ILE A 362 -7.59 24.85 17.05
C ILE A 362 -8.33 26.19 17.19
N TRP A 363 -9.32 26.26 18.09
CA TRP A 363 -10.06 27.50 18.36
C TRP A 363 -9.16 28.58 18.99
N GLY A 364 -8.27 28.22 19.93
CA GLY A 364 -7.29 29.17 20.48
C GLY A 364 -6.40 29.80 19.41
N GLY A 365 -5.92 29.02 18.44
CA GLY A 365 -5.16 29.53 17.29
C GLY A 365 -5.97 30.48 16.40
N ALA A 366 -7.21 30.11 16.08
CA ALA A 366 -8.12 30.95 15.28
C ALA A 366 -8.49 32.26 16.01
N SER A 367 -8.75 32.22 17.31
CA SER A 367 -9.00 33.40 18.14
C SER A 367 -7.81 34.34 18.18
N VAL A 368 -6.58 33.83 18.35
CA VAL A 368 -5.36 34.64 18.35
C VAL A 368 -5.14 35.31 16.98
N LEU A 369 -5.38 34.58 15.87
CA LEU A 369 -5.32 35.16 14.52
C LEU A 369 -6.37 36.26 14.31
N PHE A 370 -7.61 36.06 14.75
CA PHE A 370 -8.68 37.05 14.66
C PHE A 370 -8.35 38.33 15.45
N PHE A 371 -7.86 38.19 16.70
CA PHE A 371 -7.44 39.34 17.51
C PHE A 371 -6.18 40.03 16.96
N ALA A 372 -5.22 39.29 16.38
CA ALA A 372 -4.05 39.87 15.74
C ALA A 372 -4.42 40.70 14.50
N VAL A 373 -5.34 40.21 13.67
CA VAL A 373 -5.85 40.96 12.50
C VAL A 373 -6.58 42.23 12.94
N LEU A 374 -7.44 42.15 13.96
CA LEU A 374 -8.11 43.33 14.53
C LEU A 374 -7.13 44.37 15.11
N LEU A 375 -6.06 43.94 15.78
CA LEU A 375 -5.02 44.84 16.28
C LEU A 375 -4.27 45.54 15.14
N VAL A 376 -3.90 44.81 14.08
CA VAL A 376 -3.25 45.42 12.90
C VAL A 376 -4.17 46.42 12.20
N TYR A 377 -5.46 46.09 12.04
CA TYR A 377 -6.44 46.99 11.44
C TYR A 377 -6.60 48.30 12.24
N LYS A 378 -6.71 48.17 13.58
CA LYS A 378 -6.84 49.32 14.49
C LYS A 378 -5.59 50.19 14.55
N VAL A 379 -4.40 49.61 14.37
CA VAL A 379 -3.14 50.35 14.25
C VAL A 379 -3.02 51.10 12.90
N HIS A 380 -3.70 50.65 11.84
CA HIS A 380 -3.77 51.40 10.58
C HIS A 380 -4.75 52.58 10.64
N GLU A 381 -5.90 52.46 11.30
CA GLU A 381 -6.82 53.60 11.48
C GLU A 381 -6.20 54.77 12.28
N VAL A 382 -5.36 54.46 13.27
CA VAL A 382 -4.70 55.49 14.12
C VAL A 382 -3.57 56.26 13.40
N ASN A 383 -3.12 55.79 12.23
CA ASN A 383 -2.08 56.46 11.43
C ASN A 383 -2.64 57.28 10.25
N PHE A 384 -3.96 57.54 10.22
CA PHE A 384 -4.64 58.27 9.14
C PHE A 384 -5.53 59.44 9.64
N VAL A 385 -5.16 60.06 10.76
CA VAL A 385 -5.76 61.31 11.30
C VAL A 385 -4.67 62.33 11.58
#